data_AF-A0A7Y0JGX9-F1
#
_entry.id   AF-A0A7Y0JGX9-F1
#
_cell.length_a   1.000
_cell.length_b   1.000
_cell.length_c   1.000
_cell.angle_alpha   90.00
_cell.angle_beta   90.00
_cell.angle_gamma   90.00
#
_symmetry.space_group_name_H-M   'P 1'
#
loop_
_entity.id
_entity.type
_entity.pdbx_description
1 polymer ?
#
loop_
_entity_poly.entity_id
_entity_poly.type
_entity_poly.pdbx_seq_one_letter_code
_entity_poly.pdbx_strand_id
1 'polypeptide(L)'
;MRELDLHTDRPHPARVYDYLLGGKDNFAADREAAHQGIRANPDSRIPPRENRLFLRRAVRFLAEPGLQVVPAWRPDLGEHAAEPQPSDAQVSVYGAAARKP
;
A
#
# COMPACT_ATOMS: atom_id res chain seq x y z
N MET A 1 25.82 2.74 19.72
CA MET A 1 24.85 2.61 18.61
C MET A 1 24.88 1.16 18.20
N ARG A 2 23.74 0.44 18.23
CA ARG A 2 23.70 -0.98 17.86
C ARG A 2 23.79 -1.05 16.33
N GLU A 3 24.69 -1.86 15.81
CA GLU A 3 24.76 -2.12 14.38
C GLU A 3 23.50 -2.89 13.96
N LEU A 4 22.80 -2.41 12.94
CA LEU A 4 21.58 -3.02 12.43
C LEU A 4 21.96 -4.06 11.38
N ASP A 5 21.83 -5.34 11.72
CA ASP A 5 21.97 -6.43 10.76
C ASP A 5 20.66 -6.60 9.96
N LEU A 6 20.76 -6.46 8.63
CA LEU A 6 19.64 -6.58 7.70
C LEU A 6 19.47 -8.01 7.15
N HIS A 7 20.29 -8.97 7.59
CA HIS A 7 20.28 -10.36 7.12
C HIS A 7 20.25 -10.44 5.59
N THR A 8 21.27 -9.87 4.96
CA THR A 8 21.33 -9.67 3.49
C THR A 8 21.63 -10.95 2.71
N ASP A 9 22.01 -12.01 3.43
CA ASP A 9 22.23 -13.38 2.96
C ASP A 9 20.93 -14.19 2.79
N ARG A 10 19.81 -13.70 3.35
CA ARG A 10 18.49 -14.36 3.27
C ARG A 10 17.51 -13.51 2.46
N PRO A 11 16.70 -14.11 1.58
CA PRO A 11 15.70 -13.35 0.84
C PRO A 11 14.64 -12.78 1.79
N HIS A 12 14.23 -11.54 1.57
CA HIS A 12 13.15 -10.88 2.30
C HIS A 12 12.02 -10.48 1.34
N PRO A 13 10.74 -10.78 1.63
CA PRO A 13 9.62 -10.55 0.70
C PRO A 13 9.55 -9.12 0.16
N ALA A 14 9.75 -8.12 1.02
CA ALA A 14 9.74 -6.71 0.62
C ALA A 14 10.86 -6.36 -0.39
N ARG A 15 12.05 -6.97 -0.27
CA ARG A 15 13.20 -6.74 -1.13
C ARG A 15 13.09 -7.51 -2.46
N VAL A 16 12.53 -8.72 -2.42
CA VAL A 16 12.15 -9.47 -3.63
C VAL A 16 11.12 -8.66 -4.43
N TYR A 17 10.11 -8.12 -3.75
CA TYR A 17 9.09 -7.27 -4.35
C TYR A 17 9.67 -5.98 -4.96
N ASP A 18 10.64 -5.35 -4.28
CA ASP A 18 11.41 -4.21 -4.81
C ASP A 18 12.13 -4.59 -6.12
N TYR A 19 12.85 -5.71 -6.15
CA TYR A 19 13.53 -6.18 -7.36
C TYR A 19 12.56 -6.45 -8.51
N LEU A 20 11.41 -7.10 -8.24
CA LEU A 20 10.39 -7.37 -9.26
C LEU A 20 9.78 -6.09 -9.85
N LEU A 21 9.77 -4.99 -9.09
CA LEU A 21 9.38 -3.67 -9.55
C LEU A 21 10.50 -2.91 -10.29
N GLY A 22 11.73 -3.42 -10.29
CA GLY A 22 12.90 -2.76 -10.86
C GLY A 22 13.59 -1.77 -9.91
N GLY A 23 13.34 -1.88 -8.60
CA GLY A 23 14.04 -1.12 -7.58
C GLY A 23 15.47 -1.60 -7.33
N LYS A 24 16.16 -0.89 -6.43
CA LYS A 24 17.58 -1.09 -6.11
C LYS A 24 17.84 -1.48 -4.65
N ASP A 25 16.81 -1.51 -3.82
CA ASP A 25 16.91 -1.77 -2.38
C ASP A 25 16.75 -3.27 -2.12
N ASN A 26 17.61 -4.05 -2.78
CA ASN A 26 17.62 -5.51 -2.77
C ASN A 26 19.04 -6.07 -2.86
N PHE A 27 19.27 -7.21 -2.22
CA PHE A 27 20.54 -7.90 -2.16
C PHE A 27 20.56 -9.14 -3.07
N ALA A 28 21.70 -9.82 -3.15
CA ALA A 28 21.89 -10.97 -4.03
C ALA A 28 20.88 -12.10 -3.76
N ALA A 29 20.62 -12.41 -2.49
CA ALA A 29 19.66 -13.45 -2.09
C ALA A 29 18.23 -13.14 -2.56
N ASP A 30 17.83 -11.86 -2.54
CA ASP A 30 16.50 -11.43 -3.00
C ASP A 30 16.35 -11.57 -4.51
N ARG A 31 17.40 -11.21 -5.27
CA ARG A 31 17.41 -11.32 -6.74
C ARG A 31 17.35 -12.76 -7.20
N GLU A 32 18.10 -13.64 -6.54
CA GLU A 32 18.06 -15.07 -6.81
C GLU A 32 16.65 -15.64 -6.57
N ALA A 33 16.04 -15.33 -5.42
CA ALA A 33 14.66 -15.74 -5.13
C ALA A 33 13.67 -15.22 -6.18
N ALA A 34 13.80 -13.95 -6.61
CA ALA A 34 12.97 -13.40 -7.67
C ALA A 34 13.17 -14.11 -9.02
N HIS A 35 14.41 -14.47 -9.38
CA HIS A 35 14.71 -15.21 -10.61
C HIS A 35 14.10 -16.60 -10.59
N GLN A 36 14.15 -17.30 -9.46
CA GLN A 36 13.48 -18.59 -9.31
C GLN A 36 11.95 -18.46 -9.50
N GLY A 37 11.35 -17.40 -8.93
CA GLY A 37 9.94 -17.07 -9.17
C GLY A 37 9.64 -16.81 -10.64
N ILE A 38 10.47 -16.02 -11.33
CA ILE A 38 10.33 -15.73 -12.76
C ILE A 38 10.48 -16.99 -13.63
N ARG A 39 11.39 -17.91 -13.28
CA ARG A 39 11.54 -19.19 -13.98
C ARG A 39 10.31 -20.08 -13.81
N ALA A 40 9.72 -20.10 -12.63
CA ALA A 40 8.50 -20.86 -12.36
C ALA A 40 7.25 -20.23 -13.00
N ASN A 41 7.20 -18.89 -13.02
CA ASN A 41 6.13 -18.11 -13.64
C ASN A 41 6.71 -16.85 -14.31
N PRO A 42 6.84 -16.83 -15.65
CA PRO A 42 7.36 -15.67 -16.40
C PRO A 42 6.61 -14.35 -16.10
N ASP A 43 5.34 -14.43 -15.68
CA ASP A 43 4.49 -13.27 -15.38
C ASP A 43 4.67 -12.72 -13.96
N SER A 44 5.63 -13.22 -13.17
CA SER A 44 5.86 -12.79 -11.78
C SER A 44 6.08 -11.29 -11.58
N ARG A 45 6.40 -10.54 -12.65
CA ARG A 45 6.53 -9.07 -12.61
C ARG A 45 5.21 -8.32 -12.74
N ILE A 46 4.15 -8.96 -13.24
CA ILE A 46 2.84 -8.33 -13.43
C ILE A 46 2.15 -8.03 -12.08
N PRO A 47 1.97 -9.00 -11.16
CA PRO A 47 1.23 -8.74 -9.92
C PRO A 47 1.81 -7.60 -9.06
N PRO A 48 3.14 -7.46 -8.88
CA PRO A 48 3.70 -6.32 -8.18
C PRO A 48 3.34 -4.96 -8.82
N ARG A 49 3.40 -4.86 -10.15
CA ARG A 49 3.07 -3.64 -10.88
C ARG A 49 1.59 -3.30 -10.75
N GLU A 50 0.71 -4.28 -10.93
CA GLU A 50 -0.73 -4.08 -10.79
C GLU A 50 -1.13 -3.67 -9.38
N ASN A 51 -0.50 -4.27 -8.36
CA ASN A 51 -0.71 -3.86 -6.97
C ASN A 51 -0.27 -2.41 -6.73
N ARG A 52 0.86 -1.96 -7.31
CA ARG A 52 1.27 -0.54 -7.23
C ARG A 52 0.32 0.41 -7.95
N LEU A 53 -0.21 0.00 -9.10
CA LEU A 53 -1.21 0.78 -9.83
C LEU A 53 -2.53 0.87 -9.07
N PHE A 54 -2.99 -0.24 -8.49
CA PHE A 54 -4.17 -0.26 -7.62
C PHE A 54 -3.98 0.64 -6.41
N LEU A 55 -2.88 0.49 -5.67
CA LEU A 55 -2.59 1.32 -4.49
C LEU A 55 -2.63 2.81 -4.84
N ARG A 56 -2.04 3.22 -5.97
CA ARG A 56 -2.08 4.61 -6.45
C ARG A 56 -3.51 5.10 -6.72
N ARG A 57 -4.35 4.27 -7.35
CA ARG A 57 -5.76 4.60 -7.63
C ARG A 57 -6.58 4.66 -6.34
N ALA A 58 -6.45 3.65 -5.48
CA ALA A 58 -7.16 3.56 -4.21
C ALA A 58 -6.83 4.74 -3.29
N VAL A 59 -5.54 5.04 -3.09
CA VAL A 59 -5.14 6.20 -2.26
C VAL A 59 -5.60 7.52 -2.88
N ARG A 60 -5.56 7.67 -4.21
CA ARG A 60 -6.10 8.88 -4.86
C ARG A 60 -7.60 9.02 -4.64
N PHE A 61 -8.33 7.91 -4.79
CA PHE A 61 -9.77 7.86 -4.57
C PHE A 61 -10.10 8.25 -3.14
N LEU A 62 -9.43 7.65 -2.15
CA LEU A 62 -9.63 7.91 -0.71
C LEU A 62 -9.10 9.29 -0.25
N ALA A 63 -8.15 9.89 -0.98
CA ALA A 63 -7.63 11.21 -0.62
C ALA A 63 -8.70 12.31 -0.72
N GLU A 64 -9.64 12.17 -1.64
CA GLU A 64 -10.90 12.93 -1.59
C GLU A 64 -11.81 12.30 -0.51
N PRO A 65 -12.58 13.07 0.27
CA PRO A 65 -12.81 14.52 0.23
C PRO A 65 -11.81 15.37 1.04
N GLY A 66 -10.64 14.82 1.42
CA GLY A 66 -9.71 15.46 2.34
C GLY A 66 -10.09 15.24 3.81
N LEU A 67 -9.88 16.26 4.64
CA LEU A 67 -10.22 16.24 6.06
C LEU A 67 -11.73 16.39 6.25
N GLN A 68 -12.36 15.43 6.93
CA GLN A 68 -13.80 15.43 7.23
C GLN A 68 -14.07 14.79 8.59
N VAL A 69 -15.27 14.98 9.15
CA VAL A 69 -15.76 14.11 10.23
C VAL A 69 -15.81 12.67 9.72
N VAL A 70 -15.35 11.69 10.52
CA VAL A 70 -15.19 10.30 10.06
C VAL A 70 -16.46 9.71 9.41
N PRO A 71 -17.68 9.93 9.94
CA PRO A 71 -18.91 9.43 9.29
C PRO A 71 -19.17 10.01 7.89
N ALA A 72 -18.78 11.27 7.65
CA ALA A 72 -18.95 11.94 6.36
C ALA A 72 -17.82 11.62 5.37
N TRP A 73 -16.80 10.86 5.77
CA TRP A 73 -15.72 10.45 4.88
C TRP A 73 -16.17 9.25 4.06
N ARG A 74 -16.52 9.51 2.79
CA ARG A 74 -17.03 8.50 1.85
C ARG A 74 -18.21 7.70 2.41
N PRO A 75 -19.33 8.38 2.72
CA PRO A 75 -20.50 7.72 3.30
C PRO A 75 -21.10 6.67 2.37
N ASP A 76 -20.80 6.74 1.07
CA ASP A 76 -21.23 5.80 0.03
C ASP A 76 -20.57 4.41 0.10
N LEU A 77 -19.46 4.26 0.83
CA LEU A 77 -18.66 3.02 0.84
C LEU A 77 -18.96 2.09 2.03
N GLY A 78 -19.83 2.49 2.96
CA GLY A 78 -20.08 1.76 4.22
C GLY A 78 -21.40 1.01 4.27
N GLU A 79 -21.50 0.05 5.19
CA GLU A 79 -22.76 -0.66 5.50
C GLU A 79 -23.88 0.29 5.95
N HIS A 80 -23.51 1.46 6.47
CA HIS A 80 -24.41 2.52 6.96
C HIS A 80 -24.64 3.65 5.95
N ALA A 81 -24.41 3.43 4.65
CA ALA A 81 -24.57 4.47 3.63
C ALA A 81 -25.98 5.08 3.56
N ALA A 82 -27.00 4.36 4.04
CA ALA A 82 -28.40 4.78 4.05
C ALA A 82 -28.83 5.48 5.35
N GLU A 83 -27.97 5.52 6.38
CA GLU A 83 -28.31 6.12 7.67
C GLU A 83 -28.11 7.65 7.65
N PRO A 84 -28.97 8.42 8.36
CA PRO A 84 -28.78 9.86 8.51
C PRO A 84 -27.43 10.16 9.16
N GLN A 85 -26.65 11.03 8.52
CA GLN A 85 -25.34 11.41 9.05
C GLN A 85 -25.47 12.28 10.30
N PRO A 86 -24.66 12.05 11.34
CA PRO A 86 -24.62 12.92 12.51
C PRO A 86 -24.16 14.32 12.10
N SER A 87 -24.65 15.35 12.80
CA SER A 87 -24.14 16.71 12.64
C SER A 87 -22.71 16.85 13.19
N ASP A 88 -21.97 17.84 12.70
CA ASP A 88 -20.59 18.11 13.16
C ASP A 88 -20.48 18.32 14.67
N ALA A 89 -21.53 18.82 15.33
CA ALA A 89 -21.58 19.00 16.78
C ALA A 89 -21.62 17.68 17.58
N GLN A 90 -22.00 16.57 16.94
CA GLN A 90 -22.15 15.26 17.57
C GLN A 90 -20.89 14.39 17.43
N VAL A 91 -19.87 14.85 16.70
CA VAL A 91 -18.67 14.08 16.39
C VAL A 91 -17.42 14.77 16.94
N SER A 92 -16.55 14.00 17.60
CA SER A 92 -15.29 14.50 18.19
C SER A 92 -14.04 14.13 17.39
N VAL A 93 -14.19 13.41 16.27
CA VAL A 93 -13.07 12.86 15.47
C VAL A 93 -13.19 13.23 14.00
N TYR A 94 -12.10 13.78 13.47
CA TYR A 94 -11.90 14.04 12.05
C TYR A 94 -10.89 13.03 11.48
N GLY A 95 -11.05 12.66 10.22
CA GLY A 95 -10.16 11.76 9.48
C GLY A 95 -9.82 12.31 8.10
N ALA A 96 -8.67 11.91 7.58
CA ALA A 96 -8.22 12.21 6.22
C ALA A 96 -7.28 11.10 5.72
N ALA A 97 -7.31 10.82 4.42
CA ALA A 97 -6.23 10.11 3.74
C ALA A 97 -5.44 11.10 2.87
N ALA A 98 -4.13 10.96 2.85
CA ALA A 98 -3.26 11.80 2.04
C ALA A 98 -2.15 10.96 1.40
N ARG A 99 -1.60 11.47 0.29
CA ARG A 99 -0.41 10.90 -0.34
C ARG A 99 0.73 11.91 -0.23
N LYS A 100 1.94 11.41 0.03
CA LYS A 100 3.15 12.19 -0.14
C LYS A 100 3.31 12.51 -1.65
N PRO A 101 3.68 13.74 -2.03
CA PRO A 101 3.94 14.10 -3.42
C PRO A 101 5.06 13.24 -4.04
#